data_AF-A0A6I5P0N0-F1
#
_entry.id   AF-A0A6I5P0N0-F1
#
_cell.length_a   1.000
_cell.length_b   1.000
_cell.length_c   1.000
_cell.angle_alpha   90.00
_cell.angle_beta   90.00
_cell.angle_gamma   90.00
#
_symmetry.space_group_name_H-M   'P 1'
#
loop_
_entity.id
_entity.type
_entity.pdbx_description
1 polymer ?
#
loop_
_entity_poly.entity_id
_entity_poly.type
_entity_poly.pdbx_seq_one_letter_code
_entity_poly.pdbx_strand_id
1 'polypeptide(L)'
;MTHYAVLFEVDVWHDYGLNRGGILHEALSLEQQAQVMAQYASDRFLKITPTATTARTLAGQQLLFRPTPKGFLVGVKLAPTASESRPLVPLAADFQLTFALQVIDPYFFNYTALHSEVPPFHWLSNESGNAIAGQRFLSAPVSPFDPERAYQADELYSEPAGETVNLFRSRRDMGPTAPDPNPISDDWEPIPTDTFDPTLAYPEAAIVLVANQVYRARQAVAAGSDVTDATQWERGTTIANQYVTSADRLAVRAPLFNLDLSSAALTQATVRILRGATTAIAWEQSFESGDGPLATAQVTLSSLPPGRYRLEVLDAARVPLPALGFDFYLDATARRDRWLGVIHIGLGNGDFALLDGAGSVRSPRYRLRFLNRASRWRYRFPADQAIGTGADVVPETPDNQQVLVTAQPLPLTRFGTGIRLQAEDAATPSVSEEVLLPQPDIRRIQRQNAQWYSDIYLSNLSVESA
;
A
#
# COMPACT_ATOMS: atom_id res chain seq x y z
N MET A 1 41.62 -8.09 4.77
CA MET A 1 40.33 -8.81 4.80
C MET A 1 39.36 -8.08 3.89
N THR A 2 38.51 -8.78 3.15
CA THR A 2 37.45 -8.15 2.34
C THR A 2 36.25 -7.85 3.24
N HIS A 3 35.95 -6.58 3.43
CA HIS A 3 34.83 -6.12 4.25
C HIS A 3 33.66 -5.71 3.37
N TYR A 4 32.46 -6.15 3.72
CA TYR A 4 31.20 -5.72 3.12
C TYR A 4 30.39 -4.95 4.17
N ALA A 5 29.69 -3.92 3.73
CA ALA A 5 28.67 -3.23 4.52
C ALA A 5 27.34 -3.23 3.77
N VAL A 6 26.23 -2.98 4.48
CA VAL A 6 24.92 -2.80 3.86
C VAL A 6 24.91 -1.46 3.15
N LEU A 7 24.63 -1.44 1.85
CA LEU A 7 24.38 -0.21 1.11
C LEU A 7 22.98 0.32 1.43
N PHE A 8 21.97 -0.55 1.39
CA PHE A 8 20.60 -0.28 1.85
C PHE A 8 19.83 -1.58 2.12
N GLU A 9 18.73 -1.46 2.84
CA GLU A 9 17.75 -2.53 3.08
C GLU A 9 16.36 -2.05 2.67
N VAL A 10 15.54 -2.96 2.13
CA VAL A 10 14.12 -2.73 1.85
C VAL A 10 13.30 -3.77 2.60
N ASP A 11 12.49 -3.28 3.53
CA ASP A 11 11.41 -4.06 4.14
C ASP A 11 10.14 -3.94 3.29
N VAL A 12 9.52 -5.06 2.98
CA VAL A 12 8.23 -5.21 2.32
C VAL A 12 7.26 -5.79 3.33
N TRP A 13 6.31 -4.96 3.75
CA TRP A 13 5.33 -5.24 4.78
C TRP A 13 3.95 -5.36 4.14
N HIS A 14 3.14 -6.25 4.67
CA HIS A 14 1.75 -6.36 4.27
C HIS A 14 0.90 -6.60 5.51
N ASP A 15 -0.03 -5.68 5.73
CA ASP A 15 -0.89 -5.64 6.90
C ASP A 15 -1.72 -6.92 7.09
N TYR A 16 -2.10 -7.62 6.01
CA TYR A 16 -2.77 -8.91 6.08
C TYR A 16 -1.98 -9.95 6.90
N GLY A 17 -0.65 -9.99 6.73
CA GLY A 17 0.22 -10.94 7.42
C GLY A 17 0.78 -10.44 8.75
N LEU A 18 0.57 -9.16 9.09
CA LEU A 18 1.20 -8.49 10.23
C LEU A 18 0.21 -8.07 11.32
N ASN A 19 -0.98 -7.62 10.92
CA ASN A 19 -2.01 -7.14 11.84
C ASN A 19 -2.76 -8.30 12.48
N ARG A 20 -3.38 -8.04 13.64
CA ARG A 20 -4.32 -8.96 14.28
C ARG A 20 -5.70 -8.33 14.35
N GLY A 21 -6.61 -8.73 13.46
CA GLY A 21 -7.90 -8.06 13.29
C GLY A 21 -7.71 -6.57 12.97
N GLY A 22 -8.36 -5.69 13.73
CA GLY A 22 -8.22 -4.24 13.62
C GLY A 22 -6.93 -3.65 14.20
N ILE A 23 -6.13 -4.44 14.94
CA ILE A 23 -4.95 -3.95 15.64
C ILE A 23 -3.71 -4.05 14.74
N LEU A 24 -3.06 -2.91 14.49
CA LEU A 24 -1.79 -2.86 13.76
C LEU A 24 -0.68 -3.61 14.47
N HIS A 25 0.24 -4.17 13.69
CA HIS A 25 1.44 -4.81 14.20
C HIS A 25 2.20 -3.97 15.23
N GLU A 26 2.42 -2.69 14.95
CA GLU A 26 3.15 -1.78 15.82
C GLU A 26 2.43 -1.50 17.16
N ALA A 27 1.13 -1.73 17.23
CA ALA A 27 0.30 -1.58 18.43
C ALA A 27 0.09 -2.91 19.19
N LEU A 28 0.66 -4.02 18.72
CA LEU A 28 0.65 -5.30 19.45
C LEU A 28 1.68 -5.31 20.59
N SER A 29 1.54 -6.22 21.55
CA SER A 29 2.59 -6.46 22.55
C SER A 29 3.88 -6.97 21.90
N LEU A 30 5.04 -6.72 22.50
CA LEU A 30 6.35 -7.14 21.96
C LEU A 30 6.41 -8.65 21.71
N GLU A 31 5.78 -9.45 22.57
CA GLU A 31 5.70 -10.90 22.39
C GLU A 31 4.86 -11.26 21.15
N GLN A 32 3.68 -10.65 21.00
CA GLN A 32 2.83 -10.87 19.83
C GLN A 32 3.51 -10.38 18.55
N GLN A 33 4.23 -9.25 18.59
CA GLN A 33 5.03 -8.77 17.46
C GLN A 33 6.08 -9.81 17.05
N ALA A 34 6.84 -10.34 18.01
CA ALA A 34 7.84 -11.36 17.75
C ALA A 34 7.22 -12.65 17.16
N GLN A 35 6.07 -13.09 17.69
CA GLN A 35 5.34 -14.27 17.20
C GLN A 35 4.86 -14.09 15.75
N VAL A 36 4.30 -12.92 15.43
CA VAL A 36 3.85 -12.58 14.06
C VAL A 36 5.06 -12.53 13.12
N MET A 37 6.13 -11.83 13.51
CA MET A 37 7.32 -11.68 12.68
C MET A 37 8.05 -13.00 12.43
N ALA A 38 8.02 -13.95 13.37
CA ALA A 38 8.58 -15.28 13.18
C ALA A 38 7.86 -16.08 12.07
N GLN A 39 6.58 -15.75 11.80
CA GLN A 39 5.77 -16.41 10.77
C GLN A 39 5.65 -15.59 9.48
N TYR A 40 6.12 -14.35 9.48
CA TYR A 40 6.02 -13.43 8.37
C TYR A 40 7.12 -13.69 7.33
N ALA A 41 6.74 -13.76 6.06
CA ALA A 41 7.68 -13.83 4.95
C ALA A 41 7.08 -13.20 3.69
N SER A 42 7.74 -12.20 3.12
CA SER A 42 7.30 -11.45 1.94
C SER A 42 7.33 -12.31 0.67
N ASP A 43 8.23 -13.29 0.63
CA ASP A 43 8.39 -14.26 -0.46
C ASP A 43 7.21 -15.23 -0.60
N ARG A 44 6.22 -15.17 0.30
CA ARG A 44 4.96 -15.91 0.15
C ARG A 44 3.99 -15.26 -0.83
N PHE A 45 4.11 -13.96 -1.07
CA PHE A 45 3.17 -13.21 -1.91
C PHE A 45 3.85 -12.37 -2.99
N LEU A 46 5.10 -11.97 -2.80
CA LEU A 46 5.90 -11.24 -3.79
C LEU A 46 7.24 -11.89 -4.05
N LYS A 47 7.58 -12.04 -5.33
CA LYS A 47 8.93 -12.32 -5.80
C LYS A 47 9.61 -11.01 -6.20
N ILE A 48 10.80 -10.78 -5.65
CA ILE A 48 11.62 -9.58 -5.90
C ILE A 48 12.91 -10.02 -6.57
N THR A 49 13.19 -9.50 -7.77
CA THR A 49 14.41 -9.86 -8.52
C THR A 49 15.07 -8.64 -9.14
N PRO A 50 16.42 -8.52 -9.12
CA PRO A 50 17.11 -7.49 -9.89
C PRO A 50 16.80 -7.67 -11.38
N THR A 51 16.57 -6.57 -12.10
CA THR A 51 16.47 -6.63 -13.57
C THR A 51 17.82 -7.02 -14.20
N ALA A 52 17.83 -7.39 -15.48
CA ALA A 52 19.07 -7.74 -16.18
C ALA A 52 20.11 -6.60 -16.16
N THR A 53 19.67 -5.35 -16.28
CA THR A 53 20.56 -4.18 -16.14
C THR A 53 21.09 -4.05 -14.72
N THR A 54 20.22 -4.17 -13.71
CA THR A 54 20.64 -4.14 -12.30
C THR A 54 21.63 -5.24 -11.95
N ALA A 55 21.42 -6.47 -12.44
CA ALA A 55 22.35 -7.58 -12.20
C ALA A 55 23.76 -7.27 -12.72
N ARG A 56 23.87 -6.64 -13.90
CA ARG A 56 25.16 -6.17 -14.44
C ARG A 56 25.77 -5.06 -13.60
N THR A 57 24.98 -4.08 -13.18
CA THR A 57 25.42 -3.00 -12.29
C THR A 57 25.93 -3.54 -10.96
N LEU A 58 25.19 -4.46 -10.34
CA LEU A 58 25.59 -5.10 -9.08
C LEU A 58 26.96 -5.80 -9.23
N ALA A 59 27.15 -6.59 -10.29
CA ALA A 59 28.42 -7.26 -10.55
C ALA A 59 29.57 -6.28 -10.79
N GLY A 60 29.37 -5.26 -11.64
CA GLY A 60 30.38 -4.26 -11.98
C GLY A 60 30.80 -3.38 -10.79
N GLN A 61 29.90 -3.13 -9.85
CA GLN A 61 30.11 -2.30 -8.66
C GLN A 61 30.47 -3.11 -7.40
N GLN A 62 30.71 -4.42 -7.54
CA GLN A 62 30.98 -5.35 -6.42
C GLN A 62 29.91 -5.30 -5.31
N LEU A 63 28.66 -5.18 -5.74
CA LEU A 63 27.48 -5.21 -4.89
C LEU A 63 26.88 -6.62 -4.84
N LEU A 64 26.23 -6.94 -3.72
CA LEU A 64 25.58 -8.23 -3.49
C LEU A 64 24.11 -8.02 -3.16
N PHE A 65 23.22 -8.55 -4.00
CA PHE A 65 21.79 -8.63 -3.68
C PHE A 65 21.53 -9.88 -2.82
N ARG A 66 20.82 -9.70 -1.71
CA ARG A 66 20.43 -10.80 -0.83
C ARG A 66 18.95 -10.68 -0.44
N PRO A 67 18.08 -11.63 -0.83
CA PRO A 67 16.72 -11.66 -0.33
C PRO A 67 16.71 -11.99 1.17
N THR A 68 15.70 -11.49 1.87
CA THR A 68 15.43 -11.76 3.28
C THR A 68 13.95 -12.11 3.45
N PRO A 69 13.51 -12.72 4.57
CA PRO A 69 12.10 -12.95 4.81
C PRO A 69 11.25 -11.68 4.80
N LYS A 70 11.83 -10.51 5.11
CA LYS A 70 11.11 -9.24 5.13
C LYS A 70 11.22 -8.47 3.82
N GLY A 71 11.98 -8.93 2.83
CA GLY A 71 12.26 -8.17 1.62
C GLY A 71 13.65 -8.49 1.09
N PHE A 72 14.56 -7.52 1.08
CA PHE A 72 15.94 -7.73 0.61
C PHE A 72 16.91 -6.66 1.12
N LEU A 73 18.20 -6.93 0.97
CA LEU A 73 19.26 -5.95 1.16
C LEU A 73 20.25 -5.99 0.00
N VAL A 74 20.96 -4.87 -0.19
CA VAL A 74 22.11 -4.80 -1.08
C VAL A 74 23.33 -4.48 -0.24
N GLY A 75 24.33 -5.37 -0.28
CA GLY A 75 25.64 -5.14 0.31
C GLY A 75 26.60 -4.51 -0.70
N VAL A 76 27.55 -3.72 -0.21
CA VAL A 76 28.63 -3.11 -0.98
C VAL A 76 29.97 -3.49 -0.37
N LYS A 77 30.93 -3.82 -1.23
CA LYS A 77 32.30 -4.07 -0.79
C LYS A 77 32.99 -2.75 -0.49
N LEU A 78 33.70 -2.69 0.63
CA LEU A 78 34.39 -1.50 1.09
C LEU A 78 35.86 -1.44 0.63
N ALA A 79 36.38 -0.22 0.52
CA ALA A 79 37.80 0.01 0.29
C ALA A 79 38.63 -0.46 1.51
N PRO A 80 39.73 -1.21 1.31
CA PRO A 80 40.46 -1.87 2.40
C PRO A 80 41.24 -0.92 3.33
N THR A 81 41.46 0.32 2.93
CA THR A 81 42.36 1.28 3.60
C THR A 81 41.66 2.56 4.06
N ALA A 82 40.34 2.68 3.86
CA ALA A 82 39.62 3.87 4.26
C ALA A 82 39.24 3.76 5.75
N SER A 83 39.58 4.78 6.54
CA SER A 83 39.02 4.98 7.90
C SER A 83 37.49 5.14 7.87
N GLU A 84 36.94 5.38 6.68
CA GLU A 84 35.54 5.62 6.38
C GLU A 84 34.96 4.47 5.54
N SER A 85 33.70 4.10 5.78
CA SER A 85 33.00 3.00 5.10
C SER A 85 32.64 3.34 3.64
N ARG A 86 33.64 3.61 2.81
CA ARG A 86 33.47 3.98 1.40
C ARG A 86 33.42 2.74 0.49
N PRO A 87 32.56 2.73 -0.54
CA PRO A 87 32.56 1.68 -1.57
C PRO A 87 33.94 1.51 -2.22
N LEU A 88 34.33 0.26 -2.50
CA LEU A 88 35.57 -0.05 -3.22
C LEU A 88 35.54 0.51 -4.65
N VAL A 89 34.40 0.40 -5.32
CA VAL A 89 34.14 1.05 -6.61
C VAL A 89 33.19 2.22 -6.33
N PRO A 90 33.60 3.47 -6.59
CA PRO A 90 32.74 4.63 -6.37
C PRO A 90 31.45 4.53 -7.21
N LEU A 91 30.31 4.88 -6.58
CA LEU A 91 29.04 4.94 -7.27
C LEU A 91 28.99 6.20 -8.14
N ALA A 92 28.62 6.04 -9.41
CA ALA A 92 28.48 7.16 -10.35
C ALA A 92 27.30 8.06 -9.99
N ALA A 93 27.29 9.30 -10.49
CA ALA A 93 26.23 10.27 -10.23
C ALA A 93 24.85 9.82 -10.76
N ASP A 94 24.83 8.98 -11.80
CA ASP A 94 23.64 8.37 -12.40
C ASP A 94 23.39 6.94 -11.91
N PHE A 95 23.99 6.55 -10.78
CA PHE A 95 23.83 5.22 -10.20
C PHE A 95 22.36 4.93 -9.89
N GLN A 96 21.89 3.80 -10.42
CA GLN A 96 20.52 3.34 -10.26
C GLN A 96 20.45 1.81 -10.25
N LEU A 97 19.58 1.28 -9.40
CA LEU A 97 19.22 -0.13 -9.33
C LEU A 97 17.71 -0.26 -9.43
N THR A 98 17.25 -1.19 -10.27
CA THR A 98 15.82 -1.50 -10.43
C THR A 98 15.56 -2.96 -10.10
N PHE A 99 14.56 -3.23 -9.28
CA PHE A 99 14.11 -4.56 -8.89
C PHE A 99 12.67 -4.77 -9.33
N ALA A 100 12.42 -5.85 -10.06
CA ALA A 100 11.08 -6.25 -10.49
C ALA A 100 10.28 -6.82 -9.31
N LEU A 101 9.01 -6.44 -9.22
CA LEU A 101 8.03 -7.00 -8.30
C LEU A 101 7.04 -7.88 -9.06
N GLN A 102 6.95 -9.15 -8.70
CA GLN A 102 5.99 -10.09 -9.27
C GLN A 102 5.11 -10.68 -8.17
N VAL A 103 3.80 -10.59 -8.35
CA VAL A 103 2.84 -11.28 -7.48
C VAL A 103 2.93 -12.79 -7.76
N ILE A 104 3.13 -13.56 -6.70
CA ILE A 104 3.17 -15.04 -6.79
C ILE A 104 2.01 -15.70 -6.05
N ASP A 105 1.34 -14.98 -5.16
CA ASP A 105 0.09 -15.44 -4.55
C ASP A 105 -1.09 -15.06 -5.46
N PRO A 106 -1.83 -16.04 -6.03
CA PRO A 106 -2.97 -15.76 -6.91
C PRO A 106 -4.10 -14.98 -6.21
N TYR A 107 -4.14 -14.97 -4.88
CA TYR A 107 -5.15 -14.25 -4.09
C TYR A 107 -4.66 -12.90 -3.56
N PHE A 108 -3.47 -12.45 -3.94
CA PHE A 108 -2.91 -11.18 -3.45
C PHE A 108 -3.89 -10.01 -3.54
N PHE A 109 -4.52 -9.80 -4.70
CA PHE A 109 -5.47 -8.71 -4.91
C PHE A 109 -6.81 -8.89 -4.18
N ASN A 110 -7.07 -10.07 -3.59
CA ASN A 110 -8.26 -10.29 -2.79
C ASN A 110 -8.09 -9.70 -1.39
N TYR A 111 -6.90 -9.80 -0.79
CA TYR A 111 -6.64 -9.29 0.56
C TYR A 111 -5.82 -8.00 0.59
N THR A 112 -5.41 -7.46 -0.56
CA THR A 112 -4.70 -6.19 -0.68
C THR A 112 -5.68 -5.07 -1.05
N ALA A 113 -5.57 -3.92 -0.38
CA ALA A 113 -6.25 -2.66 -0.73
C ALA A 113 -5.66 -1.99 -1.98
N LEU A 114 -5.35 -2.78 -3.01
CA LEU A 114 -4.99 -2.33 -4.34
C LEU A 114 -6.03 -2.82 -5.32
N HIS A 115 -6.46 -1.92 -6.21
CA HIS A 115 -7.45 -2.28 -7.21
C HIS A 115 -6.84 -3.20 -8.28
N SER A 116 -7.58 -4.23 -8.67
CA SER A 116 -7.21 -5.17 -9.74
C SER A 116 -7.64 -4.63 -11.11
N GLU A 117 -7.21 -3.43 -11.47
CA GLU A 117 -7.34 -2.94 -12.85
C GLU A 117 -6.18 -3.51 -13.67
N VAL A 118 -6.45 -4.55 -14.46
CA VAL A 118 -5.41 -5.47 -14.97
C VAL A 118 -4.43 -4.80 -15.96
N PRO A 119 -3.11 -4.88 -15.69
CA PRO A 119 -2.47 -4.79 -14.38
C PRO A 119 -2.03 -3.34 -14.07
N PRO A 120 -2.21 -2.84 -12.84
CA PRO A 120 -1.66 -1.56 -12.46
C PRO A 120 -0.18 -1.81 -12.16
N PHE A 121 0.70 -1.16 -12.93
CA PHE A 121 2.13 -1.21 -12.69
C PHE A 121 2.51 -0.08 -11.73
N HIS A 122 3.26 -0.39 -10.68
CA HIS A 122 3.63 0.58 -9.64
C HIS A 122 5.10 0.98 -9.73
N TRP A 123 5.38 2.27 -9.59
CA TRP A 123 6.73 2.82 -9.50
C TRP A 123 7.02 3.24 -8.06
N LEU A 124 7.93 2.53 -7.41
CA LEU A 124 8.28 2.73 -6.00
C LEU A 124 9.74 3.15 -5.93
N SER A 125 10.05 4.28 -5.30
CA SER A 125 11.39 4.86 -5.38
C SER A 125 11.86 5.51 -4.08
N ASN A 126 13.18 5.51 -3.84
CA ASN A 126 13.80 6.33 -2.79
C ASN A 126 13.86 7.83 -3.15
N GLU A 127 13.33 8.21 -4.31
CA GLU A 127 13.07 9.59 -4.72
C GLU A 127 11.66 10.07 -4.33
N SER A 128 10.86 9.24 -3.65
CA SER A 128 9.50 9.58 -3.21
C SER A 128 9.44 10.76 -2.25
N GLY A 129 10.51 10.98 -1.47
CA GLY A 129 10.54 11.95 -0.37
C GLY A 129 9.60 11.59 0.78
N ASN A 130 9.01 10.38 0.81
CA ASN A 130 7.97 10.00 1.75
C ASN A 130 8.54 9.56 3.10
N ALA A 131 8.93 10.53 3.94
CA ALA A 131 9.41 10.28 5.29
C ALA A 131 8.39 10.71 6.34
N ILE A 132 7.96 9.78 7.20
CA ILE A 132 7.01 10.01 8.28
C ILE A 132 7.53 9.33 9.55
N ALA A 133 7.49 10.03 10.69
CA ALA A 133 7.93 9.55 12.01
C ALA A 133 9.27 8.76 11.97
N GLY A 134 10.27 9.30 11.25
CA GLY A 134 11.62 8.72 11.14
C GLY A 134 11.76 7.51 10.20
N GLN A 135 10.66 7.05 9.59
CA GLN A 135 10.64 5.98 8.59
C GLN A 135 10.67 6.54 7.17
N ARG A 136 11.18 5.74 6.22
CA ARG A 136 11.41 6.14 4.83
C ARG A 136 10.62 5.21 3.91
N PHE A 137 9.56 5.69 3.31
CA PHE A 137 8.69 4.88 2.45
C PHE A 137 9.07 5.02 0.98
N LEU A 138 9.07 3.91 0.25
CA LEU A 138 9.32 3.91 -1.20
C LEU A 138 8.07 4.29 -2.01
N SER A 139 6.88 4.21 -1.42
CA SER A 139 5.67 4.73 -2.04
C SER A 139 5.68 6.27 -2.02
N ALA A 140 4.99 6.87 -2.97
CA ALA A 140 4.63 8.28 -2.91
C ALA A 140 3.81 8.57 -1.63
N PRO A 141 3.89 9.79 -1.08
CA PRO A 141 3.00 10.21 -0.01
C PRO A 141 1.53 10.05 -0.44
N VAL A 142 0.69 9.51 0.45
CA VAL A 142 -0.76 9.46 0.21
C VAL A 142 -1.28 10.88 -0.04
N SER A 143 -1.99 11.08 -1.14
CA SER A 143 -2.51 12.39 -1.53
C SER A 143 -3.53 12.94 -0.52
N PRO A 144 -3.60 14.27 -0.33
CA PRO A 144 -4.68 14.91 0.41
C PRO A 144 -6.07 14.60 -0.18
N PHE A 145 -7.11 14.88 0.59
CA PHE A 145 -8.49 14.81 0.09
C PHE A 145 -8.70 15.76 -1.10
N ASP A 146 -9.37 15.27 -2.14
CA ASP A 146 -9.72 15.99 -3.35
C ASP A 146 -11.25 15.86 -3.57
N PRO A 147 -12.03 16.93 -3.34
CA PRO A 147 -13.48 16.89 -3.46
C PRO A 147 -13.97 16.73 -4.91
N GLU A 148 -13.11 16.95 -5.91
CA GLU A 148 -13.47 16.83 -7.33
C GLU A 148 -13.24 15.41 -7.87
N ARG A 149 -12.64 14.53 -7.06
CA ARG A 149 -12.26 13.18 -7.45
C ARG A 149 -13.24 12.12 -6.93
N ALA A 150 -13.51 11.12 -7.78
CA ALA A 150 -14.11 9.87 -7.33
C ALA A 150 -13.10 9.03 -6.55
N TYR A 151 -13.51 8.51 -5.39
CA TYR A 151 -12.75 7.54 -4.62
C TYR A 151 -13.36 6.16 -4.76
N GLN A 152 -12.53 5.15 -4.92
CA GLN A 152 -13.01 3.77 -4.86
C GLN A 152 -12.94 3.24 -3.42
N ALA A 153 -13.72 2.20 -3.13
CA ALA A 153 -13.61 1.47 -1.86
C ALA A 153 -12.15 1.03 -1.62
N ASP A 154 -11.68 1.17 -0.38
CA ASP A 154 -10.30 1.01 0.09
C ASP A 154 -9.29 2.08 -0.36
N GLU A 155 -9.66 3.08 -1.17
CA GLU A 155 -8.73 4.18 -1.48
C GLU A 155 -8.49 5.07 -0.26
N LEU A 156 -7.30 5.66 -0.24
CA LEU A 156 -6.80 6.45 0.88
C LEU A 156 -6.69 7.92 0.50
N TYR A 157 -6.96 8.78 1.47
CA TYR A 157 -6.42 10.14 1.49
C TYR A 157 -5.70 10.41 2.81
N SER A 158 -4.91 11.49 2.83
CA SER A 158 -4.22 11.97 4.01
C SER A 158 -4.75 13.31 4.50
N GLU A 159 -4.68 13.52 5.81
CA GLU A 159 -4.80 14.83 6.45
C GLU A 159 -3.54 15.13 7.27
N PRO A 160 -3.01 16.36 7.22
CA PRO A 160 -1.89 16.75 8.06
C PRO A 160 -2.22 16.62 9.55
N ALA A 161 -1.32 16.01 10.33
CA ALA A 161 -1.47 15.81 11.77
C ALA A 161 -0.13 16.04 12.50
N GLY A 162 0.32 17.30 12.54
CA GLY A 162 1.61 17.67 13.12
C GLY A 162 2.78 17.04 12.36
N GLU A 163 3.61 16.25 13.06
CA GLU A 163 4.72 15.47 12.46
C GLU A 163 4.28 14.13 11.83
N THR A 164 2.97 13.84 11.89
CA THR A 164 2.36 12.64 11.33
C THR A 164 1.30 12.99 10.28
N VAL A 165 0.71 11.96 9.70
CA VAL A 165 -0.47 12.09 8.85
C VAL A 165 -1.57 11.20 9.40
N ASN A 166 -2.79 11.72 9.43
CA ASN A 166 -3.96 10.88 9.57
C ASN A 166 -4.29 10.32 8.19
N LEU A 167 -4.54 9.02 8.11
CA LEU A 167 -4.97 8.38 6.89
C LEU A 167 -6.42 7.96 7.05
N PHE A 168 -7.19 8.16 5.98
CA PHE A 168 -8.60 7.79 5.94
C PHE A 168 -8.83 6.87 4.77
N ARG A 169 -9.50 5.74 5.03
CA ARG A 169 -9.89 4.75 4.03
C ARG A 169 -11.35 4.91 3.66
N SER A 170 -11.66 4.88 2.36
CA SER A 170 -13.04 4.89 1.89
C SER A 170 -13.71 3.54 2.14
N ARG A 171 -14.89 3.54 2.75
CA ARG A 171 -15.67 2.33 3.03
C ARG A 171 -16.43 1.80 1.81
N ARG A 172 -16.63 2.63 0.79
CA ARG A 172 -17.35 2.32 -0.45
C ARG A 172 -16.85 3.20 -1.59
N ASP A 173 -17.30 2.93 -2.81
CA ASP A 173 -17.05 3.88 -3.91
C ASP A 173 -17.85 5.17 -3.68
N MET A 174 -17.17 6.29 -3.86
CA MET A 174 -17.64 7.66 -3.72
C MET A 174 -17.40 8.40 -5.04
N GLY A 175 -18.39 9.12 -5.54
CA GLY A 175 -18.28 9.90 -6.78
C GLY A 175 -18.19 11.42 -6.52
N PRO A 176 -17.80 12.21 -7.53
CA PRO A 176 -17.75 13.68 -7.45
C PRO A 176 -19.13 14.35 -7.33
N THR A 177 -20.22 13.56 -7.32
CA THR A 177 -21.60 14.03 -7.21
C THR A 177 -22.20 13.84 -5.81
N ALA A 178 -21.39 13.46 -4.81
CA ALA A 178 -21.84 13.56 -3.42
C ALA A 178 -22.14 15.05 -3.11
N PRO A 179 -23.32 15.40 -2.55
CA PRO A 179 -23.76 16.79 -2.39
C PRO A 179 -22.97 17.61 -1.35
N ASP A 180 -21.86 17.10 -0.83
CA ASP A 180 -21.04 17.75 0.19
C ASP A 180 -19.56 17.78 -0.25
N PRO A 181 -18.92 18.97 -0.34
CA PRO A 181 -17.49 19.08 -0.60
C PRO A 181 -16.62 18.59 0.58
N ASN A 182 -17.21 18.17 1.71
CA ASN A 182 -16.51 17.60 2.85
C ASN A 182 -16.63 16.07 2.90
N PRO A 183 -15.64 15.36 3.45
CA PRO A 183 -15.77 13.94 3.72
C PRO A 183 -16.94 13.71 4.69
N ILE A 184 -17.96 12.98 4.23
CA ILE A 184 -19.04 12.50 5.10
C ILE A 184 -18.41 11.48 6.07
N SER A 185 -18.42 11.76 7.36
CA SER A 185 -17.73 10.96 8.40
C SER A 185 -18.06 9.46 8.36
N ASP A 186 -19.27 9.10 7.91
CA ASP A 186 -19.73 7.72 7.87
C ASP A 186 -19.10 6.90 6.72
N ASP A 187 -18.60 7.57 5.68
CA ASP A 187 -18.02 6.96 4.48
C ASP A 187 -16.52 6.74 4.57
N TRP A 188 -15.89 7.33 5.57
CA TRP A 188 -14.45 7.30 5.79
C TRP A 188 -14.14 6.72 7.15
N GLU A 189 -13.05 5.98 7.23
CA GLU A 189 -12.56 5.49 8.51
C GLU A 189 -11.09 5.81 8.70
N PRO A 190 -10.71 6.25 9.92
CA PRO A 190 -9.31 6.43 10.25
C PRO A 190 -8.61 5.08 10.21
N ILE A 191 -7.46 5.04 9.54
CA ILE A 191 -6.56 3.90 9.53
C ILE A 191 -5.18 4.32 10.05
N PRO A 192 -4.70 3.67 11.11
CA PRO A 192 -5.38 2.69 11.95
C PRO A 192 -6.53 3.29 12.75
N THR A 193 -7.48 2.43 13.11
CA THR A 193 -8.53 2.78 14.04
C THR A 193 -7.94 2.88 15.44
N ASP A 194 -8.33 3.91 16.18
CA ASP A 194 -7.96 4.06 17.59
C ASP A 194 -8.54 2.89 18.40
N THR A 195 -7.73 2.37 19.32
CA THR A 195 -8.12 1.24 20.18
C THR A 195 -8.40 1.67 21.62
N PHE A 196 -8.17 2.94 21.94
CA PHE A 196 -8.57 3.55 23.20
C PHE A 196 -10.04 3.95 23.16
N ASP A 197 -10.75 3.61 24.21
CA ASP A 197 -12.11 3.99 24.50
C ASP A 197 -12.13 4.50 25.95
N PRO A 198 -12.41 5.79 26.18
CA PRO A 198 -12.41 6.34 27.53
C PRO A 198 -13.51 5.75 28.42
N THR A 199 -14.48 5.02 27.87
CA THR A 199 -15.53 4.35 28.65
C THR A 199 -15.10 3.00 29.22
N LEU A 200 -13.95 2.47 28.79
CA LEU A 200 -13.44 1.17 29.22
C LEU A 200 -12.33 1.30 30.27
N ALA A 201 -12.23 0.28 31.12
CA ALA A 201 -11.10 0.09 32.01
C ALA A 201 -10.03 -0.77 31.34
N TYR A 202 -8.76 -0.52 31.64
CA TYR A 202 -7.61 -1.20 31.06
C TYR A 202 -6.74 -1.84 32.14
N PRO A 203 -6.28 -3.10 31.95
CA PRO A 203 -5.34 -3.70 32.88
C PRO A 203 -3.96 -3.04 32.78
N GLU A 204 -3.11 -3.28 33.79
CA GLU A 204 -1.70 -2.91 33.74
C GLU A 204 -1.04 -3.51 32.49
N ALA A 205 -0.14 -2.73 31.87
CA ALA A 205 0.54 -3.06 30.63
C ALA A 205 -0.36 -3.21 29.39
N ALA A 206 -1.65 -2.87 29.46
CA ALA A 206 -2.50 -2.73 28.28
C ALA A 206 -1.88 -1.75 27.28
N ILE A 207 -2.06 -2.05 25.98
CA ILE A 207 -1.57 -1.21 24.90
C ILE A 207 -2.78 -0.65 24.15
N VAL A 208 -2.81 0.66 23.98
CA VAL A 208 -3.85 1.37 23.25
C VAL A 208 -3.23 2.30 22.22
N LEU A 209 -4.01 2.63 21.20
CA LEU A 209 -3.63 3.51 20.10
C LEU A 209 -4.59 4.69 20.05
N VAL A 210 -4.04 5.89 20.01
CA VAL A 210 -4.79 7.15 19.84
C VAL A 210 -4.03 8.05 18.89
N ALA A 211 -4.67 8.52 17.81
CA ALA A 211 -4.10 9.48 16.87
C ALA A 211 -2.68 9.11 16.40
N ASN A 212 -2.50 7.88 15.90
CA ASN A 212 -1.21 7.31 15.48
C ASN A 212 -0.15 7.20 16.59
N GLN A 213 -0.50 7.36 17.86
CA GLN A 213 0.41 7.25 18.99
C GLN A 213 0.05 6.05 19.86
N VAL A 214 1.01 5.14 20.05
CA VAL A 214 0.85 4.00 20.96
C VAL A 214 1.09 4.46 22.39
N TYR A 215 0.25 4.00 23.32
CA TYR A 215 0.38 4.19 24.76
C TYR A 215 0.34 2.84 25.47
N ARG A 216 1.09 2.73 26.57
CA ARG A 216 1.10 1.57 27.45
C ARG A 216 0.64 1.97 28.85
N ALA A 217 -0.34 1.26 29.39
CA ALA A 217 -0.78 1.45 30.77
C ALA A 217 0.35 1.07 31.75
N ARG A 218 0.74 2.00 32.63
CA ARG A 218 1.74 1.77 33.69
C ARG A 218 1.18 1.00 34.89
N GLN A 219 -0.14 1.04 35.03
CA GLN A 219 -0.93 0.41 36.10
C GLN A 219 -2.32 0.11 35.55
N ALA A 220 -3.18 -0.56 36.33
CA ALA A 220 -4.59 -0.67 35.96
C ALA A 220 -5.24 0.74 35.88
N VAL A 221 -5.94 1.01 34.78
CA VAL A 221 -6.58 2.29 34.47
C VAL A 221 -8.09 2.12 34.51
N ALA A 222 -8.78 2.95 35.28
CA ALA A 222 -10.24 2.93 35.36
C ALA A 222 -10.88 3.62 34.15
N ALA A 223 -12.15 3.30 33.89
CA ALA A 223 -12.97 4.02 32.93
C ALA A 223 -13.05 5.52 33.28
N GLY A 224 -13.09 6.36 32.25
CA GLY A 224 -13.09 7.82 32.33
C GLY A 224 -11.70 8.46 32.36
N SER A 225 -10.62 7.67 32.26
CA SER A 225 -9.24 8.17 32.22
C SER A 225 -8.93 8.91 30.91
N ASP A 226 -7.96 9.82 30.96
CA ASP A 226 -7.38 10.51 29.80
C ASP A 226 -6.05 9.85 29.45
N VAL A 227 -5.89 9.44 28.18
CA VAL A 227 -4.65 8.80 27.68
C VAL A 227 -3.40 9.69 27.81
N THR A 228 -3.60 11.01 28.01
CA THR A 228 -2.51 11.97 28.20
C THR A 228 -1.98 12.03 29.63
N ASP A 229 -2.62 11.38 30.61
CA ASP A 229 -2.12 11.29 31.97
C ASP A 229 -0.86 10.41 32.05
N ALA A 230 0.31 11.06 32.10
CA ALA A 230 1.61 10.41 32.13
C ALA A 230 1.87 9.56 33.39
N THR A 231 1.06 9.71 34.44
CA THR A 231 1.15 8.85 35.64
C THR A 231 0.53 7.47 35.41
N GLN A 232 -0.49 7.42 34.55
CA GLN A 232 -1.22 6.20 34.19
C GLN A 232 -0.72 5.60 32.88
N TRP A 233 -0.26 6.43 31.96
CA TRP A 233 0.10 6.05 30.60
C TRP A 233 1.56 6.39 30.28
N GLU A 234 2.21 5.46 29.60
CA GLU A 234 3.51 5.63 28.98
C GLU A 234 3.33 5.86 27.48
N ARG A 235 3.70 7.04 27.00
CA ARG A 235 3.74 7.31 25.56
C ARG A 235 4.84 6.50 24.90
N GLY A 236 4.47 5.71 23.90
CA GLY A 236 5.35 4.82 23.14
C GLY A 236 5.67 5.33 21.74
N THR A 237 5.63 4.42 20.77
CA THR A 237 6.00 4.69 19.38
C THR A 237 4.90 5.44 18.62
N THR A 238 5.31 6.38 17.78
CA THR A 238 4.45 7.02 16.78
C THR A 238 4.40 6.17 15.51
N ILE A 239 3.21 5.86 15.02
CA ILE A 239 3.00 5.02 13.84
C ILE A 239 3.13 5.87 12.57
N ALA A 240 4.05 5.47 11.69
CA ALA A 240 4.37 6.17 10.46
C ALA A 240 3.53 5.68 9.27
N ASN A 241 2.21 5.59 9.38
CA ASN A 241 1.41 4.90 8.37
C ASN A 241 1.51 5.54 6.99
N GLN A 242 1.97 4.75 6.03
CA GLN A 242 2.08 5.05 4.60
C GLN A 242 1.94 3.74 3.85
N TYR A 243 1.34 3.79 2.67
CA TYR A 243 1.00 2.60 1.90
C TYR A 243 1.25 2.83 0.41
N VAL A 244 1.37 1.73 -0.34
CA VAL A 244 1.25 1.77 -1.80
C VAL A 244 -0.19 2.13 -2.16
N THR A 245 -0.37 3.13 -3.03
CA THR A 245 -1.71 3.62 -3.44
C THR A 245 -1.82 3.80 -4.96
N SER A 246 -2.94 4.34 -5.42
CA SER A 246 -3.12 4.74 -6.82
C SER A 246 -2.10 5.80 -7.27
N ALA A 247 -1.52 6.59 -6.35
CA ALA A 247 -0.52 7.60 -6.66
C ALA A 247 0.81 7.00 -7.16
N ASP A 248 1.07 5.74 -6.85
CA ASP A 248 2.26 5.00 -7.32
C ASP A 248 2.07 4.39 -8.72
N ARG A 249 0.84 4.43 -9.26
CA ARG A 249 0.52 3.77 -10.53
C ARG A 249 1.16 4.50 -11.70
N LEU A 250 1.61 3.70 -12.65
CA LEU A 250 2.25 4.14 -13.88
C LEU A 250 1.86 3.20 -15.02
N ALA A 251 1.57 3.73 -16.20
CA ALA A 251 1.27 2.87 -17.35
C ALA A 251 2.53 2.12 -17.79
N VAL A 252 2.46 0.81 -18.01
CA VAL A 252 3.54 0.06 -18.64
C VAL A 252 3.36 0.04 -20.16
N ARG A 253 4.39 0.41 -20.92
CA ARG A 253 4.37 0.39 -22.39
C ARG A 253 5.45 -0.53 -22.94
N ALA A 254 5.10 -1.22 -24.02
CA ALA A 254 6.10 -1.88 -24.86
C ALA A 254 6.81 -0.83 -25.74
N PRO A 255 8.01 -1.11 -26.27
CA PRO A 255 8.72 -0.18 -27.16
C PRO A 255 7.95 0.21 -28.42
N LEU A 256 7.00 -0.61 -28.87
CA LEU A 256 6.12 -0.30 -29.98
C LEU A 256 4.68 -0.22 -29.47
N PHE A 257 4.01 0.90 -29.69
CA PHE A 257 2.59 1.07 -29.39
C PHE A 257 1.95 2.15 -30.26
N ASN A 258 0.62 2.11 -30.36
CA ASN A 258 -0.16 3.15 -31.02
C ASN A 258 -0.64 4.15 -29.96
N LEU A 259 -0.44 5.43 -30.25
CA LEU A 259 -0.97 6.56 -29.51
C LEU A 259 -2.27 7.00 -30.17
N ASP A 260 -3.33 7.11 -29.38
CA ASP A 260 -4.61 7.67 -29.82
C ASP A 260 -4.55 9.20 -29.75
N LEU A 261 -4.84 9.84 -30.87
CA LEU A 261 -4.83 11.30 -31.07
C LEU A 261 -6.20 11.81 -31.54
N SER A 262 -7.20 10.92 -31.62
CA SER A 262 -8.51 11.19 -32.23
C SER A 262 -9.28 12.31 -31.52
N SER A 263 -9.07 12.50 -30.22
CA SER A 263 -9.75 13.54 -29.42
C SER A 263 -9.29 14.97 -29.72
N ALA A 264 -8.15 15.16 -30.39
CA ALA A 264 -7.56 16.47 -30.62
C ALA A 264 -7.70 16.98 -32.07
N ALA A 265 -8.23 16.17 -32.99
CA ALA A 265 -8.48 16.52 -34.40
C ALA A 265 -7.26 17.19 -35.10
N LEU A 266 -6.04 16.73 -34.77
CA LEU A 266 -4.80 17.31 -35.27
C LEU A 266 -4.53 16.89 -36.72
N THR A 267 -3.97 17.76 -37.56
CA THR A 267 -3.45 17.36 -38.89
C THR A 267 -1.98 16.95 -38.83
N GLN A 268 -1.25 17.47 -37.85
CA GLN A 268 0.14 17.18 -37.53
C GLN A 268 0.30 17.13 -36.01
N ALA A 269 1.11 16.19 -35.54
CA ALA A 269 1.49 16.08 -34.14
C ALA A 269 2.98 15.74 -34.01
N THR A 270 3.68 16.33 -33.05
CA THR A 270 5.01 15.89 -32.65
C THR A 270 4.90 15.16 -31.32
N VAL A 271 5.34 13.90 -31.28
CA VAL A 271 5.45 13.13 -30.04
C VAL A 271 6.86 13.29 -29.50
N ARG A 272 6.99 13.77 -28.27
CA ARG A 272 8.25 13.96 -27.56
C ARG A 272 8.28 13.08 -26.31
N ILE A 273 9.41 12.43 -26.09
CA ILE A 273 9.65 11.60 -24.91
C ILE A 273 10.78 12.21 -24.10
N LEU A 274 10.49 12.48 -22.82
CA LEU A 274 11.43 13.01 -21.84
C LEU A 274 11.82 11.91 -20.85
N ARG A 275 13.07 11.92 -20.39
CA ARG A 275 13.56 10.93 -19.41
C ARG A 275 13.21 11.35 -17.98
N GLY A 276 12.43 10.55 -17.27
CA GLY A 276 12.01 10.84 -15.90
C GLY A 276 11.38 12.24 -15.75
N ALA A 277 11.74 12.95 -14.68
CA ALA A 277 11.29 14.33 -14.43
C ALA A 277 12.17 15.40 -15.12
N THR A 278 13.10 14.99 -16.00
CA THR A 278 14.00 15.94 -16.67
C THR A 278 13.33 16.61 -17.87
N THR A 279 13.88 17.74 -18.29
CA THR A 279 13.54 18.39 -19.57
C THR A 279 14.35 17.85 -20.74
N ALA A 280 15.21 16.84 -20.50
CA ALA A 280 16.06 16.26 -21.53
C ALA A 280 15.23 15.38 -22.47
N ILE A 281 15.23 15.75 -23.75
CA ILE A 281 14.57 15.00 -24.82
C ILE A 281 15.35 13.72 -25.07
N ALA A 282 14.70 12.59 -24.81
CA ALA A 282 15.24 11.26 -25.09
C ALA A 282 14.90 10.81 -26.52
N TRP A 283 13.75 11.23 -27.04
CA TRP A 283 13.26 10.87 -28.37
C TRP A 283 12.21 11.88 -28.83
N GLU A 284 12.14 12.18 -30.11
CA GLU A 284 11.11 13.04 -30.71
C GLU A 284 10.83 12.60 -32.16
N GLN A 285 9.56 12.58 -32.56
CA GLN A 285 9.16 12.32 -33.94
C GLN A 285 7.88 13.09 -34.28
N SER A 286 7.83 13.64 -35.50
CA SER A 286 6.63 14.28 -36.05
C SER A 286 5.85 13.31 -36.93
N PHE A 287 4.53 13.40 -36.84
CA PHE A 287 3.55 12.61 -37.55
C PHE A 287 2.58 13.56 -38.27
N GLU A 288 2.24 13.24 -39.51
CA GLU A 288 1.37 14.05 -40.36
C GLU A 288 0.36 13.11 -41.04
N SER A 289 -0.88 13.55 -41.15
CA SER A 289 -1.88 12.86 -41.98
C SER A 289 -1.97 13.54 -43.34
N GLY A 290 -1.92 12.75 -44.41
CA GLY A 290 -2.11 13.24 -45.79
C GLY A 290 -3.57 13.63 -46.09
N ASP A 291 -4.53 12.99 -45.42
CA ASP A 291 -5.96 13.22 -45.58
C ASP A 291 -6.65 13.23 -44.20
N GLY A 292 -7.31 14.33 -43.86
CA GLY A 292 -8.10 14.45 -42.61
C GLY A 292 -7.29 14.47 -41.30
N PRO A 293 -7.96 14.37 -40.14
CA PRO A 293 -7.29 14.41 -38.84
C PRO A 293 -6.49 13.13 -38.58
N LEU A 294 -5.27 13.32 -38.08
CA LEU A 294 -4.38 12.30 -37.54
C LEU A 294 -5.02 11.65 -36.30
N ALA A 295 -5.65 10.50 -36.50
CA ALA A 295 -6.31 9.77 -35.43
C ALA A 295 -5.35 8.94 -34.57
N THR A 296 -4.26 8.41 -35.16
CA THR A 296 -3.30 7.56 -34.44
C THR A 296 -1.87 7.81 -34.88
N ALA A 297 -0.92 7.63 -33.96
CA ALA A 297 0.52 7.65 -34.25
C ALA A 297 1.19 6.38 -33.71
N GLN A 298 1.92 5.67 -34.56
CA GLN A 298 2.70 4.51 -34.12
C GLN A 298 4.06 4.96 -33.61
N VAL A 299 4.30 4.78 -32.32
CA VAL A 299 5.51 5.23 -31.63
C VAL A 299 6.46 4.04 -31.46
N THR A 300 7.73 4.20 -31.87
CA THR A 300 8.77 3.18 -31.74
C THR A 300 9.95 3.68 -30.90
N LEU A 301 10.06 3.15 -29.68
CA LEU A 301 11.04 3.51 -28.66
C LEU A 301 12.09 2.41 -28.43
N SER A 302 12.31 1.52 -29.40
CA SER A 302 13.23 0.37 -29.27
C SER A 302 14.69 0.75 -29.00
N SER A 303 15.08 2.00 -29.27
CA SER A 303 16.41 2.55 -28.97
C SER A 303 16.55 3.03 -27.52
N LEU A 304 15.44 3.21 -26.79
CA LEU A 304 15.45 3.70 -25.41
C LEU A 304 15.61 2.52 -24.43
N PRO A 305 16.45 2.66 -23.40
CA PRO A 305 16.57 1.65 -22.35
C PRO A 305 15.28 1.56 -21.52
N PRO A 306 15.07 0.46 -20.78
CA PRO A 306 13.97 0.39 -19.84
C PRO A 306 14.05 1.47 -18.76
N GLY A 307 12.91 2.06 -18.39
CA GLY A 307 12.89 3.16 -17.42
C GLY A 307 11.58 3.95 -17.41
N ARG A 308 11.52 4.96 -16.53
CA ARG A 308 10.41 5.91 -16.46
C ARG A 308 10.60 7.05 -17.47
N TYR A 309 9.53 7.37 -18.18
CA TYR A 309 9.50 8.41 -19.20
C TYR A 309 8.21 9.22 -19.11
N ARG A 310 8.25 10.47 -19.60
CA ARG A 310 7.07 11.29 -19.84
C ARG A 310 6.87 11.46 -21.34
N LEU A 311 5.65 11.21 -21.81
CA LEU A 311 5.22 11.49 -23.18
C LEU A 311 4.52 12.85 -23.22
N GLU A 312 4.93 13.68 -24.17
CA GLU A 312 4.27 14.93 -24.52
C GLU A 312 3.85 14.87 -26.00
N VAL A 313 2.62 15.29 -26.29
CA VAL A 313 2.16 15.53 -27.66
C VAL A 313 2.14 17.02 -27.87
N LEU A 314 2.77 17.48 -28.95
CA LEU A 314 2.79 18.87 -29.36
C LEU A 314 2.01 19.04 -30.66
N ASP A 315 1.28 20.13 -30.78
CA ASP A 315 0.59 20.51 -32.02
C ASP A 315 1.56 21.02 -33.10
N ALA A 316 1.02 21.48 -34.23
CA ALA A 316 1.80 22.06 -35.33
C ALA A 316 2.60 23.31 -34.92
N ALA A 317 2.13 24.06 -33.91
CA ALA A 317 2.82 25.23 -33.36
C ALA A 317 3.85 24.86 -32.28
N ARG A 318 4.10 23.56 -32.06
CA ARG A 318 4.99 23.03 -31.00
C ARG A 318 4.51 23.41 -29.59
N VAL A 319 3.20 23.55 -29.39
CA VAL A 319 2.60 23.75 -28.07
C VAL A 319 2.18 22.39 -27.49
N PRO A 320 2.62 22.03 -26.26
CA PRO A 320 2.19 20.80 -25.62
C PRO A 320 0.68 20.76 -25.41
N LEU A 321 0.07 19.59 -25.62
CA LEU A 321 -1.32 19.28 -25.36
C LEU A 321 -1.41 18.39 -24.11
N PRO A 322 -1.64 18.97 -22.91
CA PRO A 322 -1.54 18.22 -21.65
C PRO A 322 -2.49 17.02 -21.57
N ALA A 323 -3.68 17.11 -22.18
CA ALA A 323 -4.68 16.05 -22.19
C ALA A 323 -4.23 14.76 -22.90
N LEU A 324 -3.20 14.83 -23.74
CA LEU A 324 -2.64 13.68 -24.46
C LEU A 324 -1.29 13.22 -23.87
N GLY A 325 -0.72 13.97 -22.94
CA GLY A 325 0.53 13.64 -22.27
C GLY A 325 0.30 12.70 -21.09
N PHE A 326 1.26 11.81 -20.84
CA PHE A 326 1.22 10.92 -19.68
C PHE A 326 2.61 10.39 -19.33
N ASP A 327 2.78 10.04 -18.05
CA ASP A 327 3.94 9.30 -17.57
C ASP A 327 3.76 7.80 -17.84
N PHE A 328 4.85 7.11 -18.17
CA PHE A 328 4.85 5.67 -18.37
C PHE A 328 6.20 5.01 -18.01
N TYR A 329 6.15 3.70 -17.78
CA TYR A 329 7.33 2.85 -17.66
C TYR A 329 7.51 2.05 -18.95
N LEU A 330 8.67 2.22 -19.59
CA LEU A 330 9.04 1.49 -20.79
C LEU A 330 9.75 0.20 -20.39
N ASP A 331 9.13 -0.96 -20.59
CA ASP A 331 9.79 -2.26 -20.45
C ASP A 331 8.94 -3.38 -21.05
N ALA A 332 9.45 -4.04 -22.10
CA ALA A 332 8.77 -5.17 -22.72
C ALA A 332 8.64 -6.39 -21.78
N THR A 333 9.63 -6.60 -20.91
CA THR A 333 9.66 -7.70 -19.95
C THR A 333 8.61 -7.48 -18.86
N ALA A 334 8.53 -6.26 -18.32
CA ALA A 334 7.53 -5.92 -17.31
C ALA A 334 6.10 -6.19 -17.78
N ARG A 335 5.81 -5.86 -19.05
CA ARG A 335 4.50 -6.13 -19.67
C ARG A 335 4.27 -7.62 -19.90
N ARG A 336 5.24 -8.33 -20.49
CA ARG A 336 5.14 -9.76 -20.82
C ARG A 336 4.97 -10.61 -19.57
N ASP A 337 5.77 -10.33 -18.56
CA ASP A 337 5.84 -11.11 -17.32
C ASP A 337 4.90 -10.56 -16.23
N ARG A 338 4.03 -9.60 -16.60
CA ARG A 338 2.98 -8.99 -15.77
C ARG A 338 3.49 -8.58 -14.39
N TRP A 339 4.56 -7.81 -14.35
CA TRP A 339 5.09 -7.28 -13.08
C TRP A 339 4.03 -6.41 -12.40
N LEU A 340 3.94 -6.52 -11.07
CA LEU A 340 3.15 -5.60 -10.24
C LEU A 340 3.73 -4.19 -10.29
N GLY A 341 5.04 -4.08 -10.47
CA GLY A 341 5.75 -2.82 -10.44
C GLY A 341 7.25 -3.03 -10.36
N VAL A 342 7.95 -1.94 -10.04
CA VAL A 342 9.39 -1.93 -9.79
C VAL A 342 9.72 -1.13 -8.55
N ILE A 343 10.76 -1.58 -7.85
CA ILE A 343 11.48 -0.77 -6.86
C ILE A 343 12.69 -0.16 -7.56
N HIS A 344 12.76 1.15 -7.60
CA HIS A 344 13.86 1.92 -8.16
C HIS A 344 14.65 2.60 -7.03
N ILE A 345 15.96 2.38 -6.99
CA ILE A 345 16.85 2.95 -5.99
C ILE A 345 17.96 3.70 -6.72
N GLY A 346 17.92 5.02 -6.66
CA GLY A 346 19.00 5.91 -7.05
C GLY A 346 19.92 6.25 -5.89
N LEU A 347 20.85 7.19 -6.07
CA LEU A 347 21.69 7.71 -4.97
C LEU A 347 20.87 8.31 -3.83
N GLY A 348 19.68 8.87 -4.13
CA GLY A 348 18.80 9.51 -3.16
C GLY A 348 19.35 10.81 -2.59
N ASN A 349 18.52 11.53 -1.83
CA ASN A 349 18.87 12.78 -1.18
C ASN A 349 18.39 12.79 0.28
N GLY A 350 18.96 13.66 1.12
CA GLY A 350 18.52 13.81 2.51
C GLY A 350 18.53 12.47 3.25
N ASP A 351 17.46 12.14 3.96
CA ASP A 351 17.34 10.86 4.66
C ASP A 351 17.30 9.62 3.75
N PHE A 352 17.03 9.80 2.46
CA PHE A 352 16.98 8.71 1.50
C PHE A 352 18.32 8.45 0.82
N ALA A 353 19.37 9.22 1.10
CA ALA A 353 20.64 9.07 0.42
C ALA A 353 21.38 7.78 0.82
N LEU A 354 21.96 7.10 -0.16
CA LEU A 354 22.79 5.91 0.03
C LEU A 354 24.16 6.25 0.62
N LEU A 355 24.68 7.43 0.28
CA LEU A 355 25.99 7.93 0.69
C LEU A 355 25.86 9.25 1.46
N ASP A 356 26.84 9.54 2.31
CA ASP A 356 26.99 10.86 2.93
C ASP A 356 27.79 11.82 2.03
N GLY A 357 28.00 13.06 2.50
CA GLY A 357 28.77 14.07 1.75
C GLY A 357 30.25 13.71 1.54
N ALA A 358 30.78 12.74 2.28
CA ALA A 358 32.14 12.23 2.12
C ALA A 358 32.20 10.99 1.19
N GLY A 359 31.05 10.46 0.75
CA GLY A 359 30.96 9.25 -0.06
C GLY A 359 30.98 7.94 0.76
N SER A 360 30.79 8.01 2.07
CA SER A 360 30.64 6.84 2.94
C SER A 360 29.22 6.32 2.91
N VAL A 361 29.04 5.02 3.08
CA VAL A 361 27.71 4.40 3.09
C VAL A 361 26.91 4.85 4.31
N ARG A 362 25.63 5.17 4.10
CA ARG A 362 24.67 5.53 5.17
C ARG A 362 23.78 4.36 5.60
N SER A 363 23.71 3.31 4.79
CA SER A 363 22.89 2.12 5.04
C SER A 363 21.42 2.42 5.35
N PRO A 364 20.72 3.28 4.56
CA PRO A 364 19.32 3.58 4.81
C PRO A 364 18.47 2.31 4.74
N ARG A 365 17.43 2.31 5.58
CA ARG A 365 16.40 1.27 5.60
C ARG A 365 15.11 1.86 5.08
N TYR A 366 14.63 1.34 3.96
CA TYR A 366 13.39 1.74 3.33
C TYR A 366 12.27 0.77 3.65
N ARG A 367 11.03 1.26 3.60
CA ARG A 367 9.82 0.49 3.82
C ARG A 367 8.90 0.59 2.61
N LEU A 368 8.34 -0.54 2.23
CA LEU A 368 7.22 -0.68 1.33
C LEU A 368 6.11 -1.36 2.10
N ARG A 369 4.91 -0.79 2.15
CA ARG A 369 3.80 -1.33 2.94
C ARG A 369 2.55 -1.44 2.11
N PHE A 370 1.92 -2.62 2.13
CA PHE A 370 0.64 -2.88 1.50
C PHE A 370 -0.46 -2.94 2.54
N LEU A 371 -1.47 -2.10 2.36
CA LEU A 371 -2.66 -2.10 3.20
C LEU A 371 -3.51 -3.33 2.89
N ASN A 372 -4.13 -3.91 3.91
CA ASN A 372 -5.09 -4.98 3.73
C ASN A 372 -6.47 -4.45 3.33
N ARG A 373 -7.15 -5.23 2.48
CA ARG A 373 -8.52 -4.94 2.06
C ARG A 373 -9.48 -4.97 3.25
N ALA A 374 -10.41 -4.01 3.29
CA ALA A 374 -11.61 -4.10 4.11
C ALA A 374 -12.73 -4.80 3.33
N SER A 375 -13.50 -5.65 4.00
CA SER A 375 -14.72 -6.20 3.41
C SER A 375 -15.82 -6.33 4.45
N ARG A 376 -17.07 -6.25 4.00
CA ARG A 376 -18.20 -6.71 4.81
C ARG A 376 -18.24 -8.22 4.80
N TRP A 377 -18.24 -8.83 5.98
CA TRP A 377 -18.26 -10.27 6.09
C TRP A 377 -19.71 -10.72 6.06
N ARG A 378 -20.05 -11.57 5.08
CA ARG A 378 -21.43 -12.01 4.84
C ARG A 378 -21.55 -13.50 5.09
N TYR A 379 -22.29 -13.83 6.14
CA TYR A 379 -22.56 -15.18 6.59
C TYR A 379 -23.90 -15.64 6.04
N ARG A 380 -23.91 -16.83 5.44
CA ARG A 380 -25.09 -17.45 4.84
C ARG A 380 -25.38 -18.77 5.53
N PHE A 381 -26.56 -18.88 6.09
CA PHE A 381 -27.05 -20.01 6.85
C PHE A 381 -28.17 -20.74 6.09
N PRO A 382 -28.41 -22.03 6.37
CA PRO A 382 -29.53 -22.78 5.78
C PRO A 382 -30.89 -22.42 6.40
N ALA A 383 -30.89 -21.76 7.56
CA ALA A 383 -32.08 -21.36 8.32
C ALA A 383 -31.81 -20.04 9.05
N ASP A 384 -32.88 -19.38 9.50
CA ASP A 384 -32.79 -18.14 10.28
C ASP A 384 -32.00 -18.35 11.57
N GLN A 385 -31.19 -17.35 11.93
CA GLN A 385 -30.36 -17.38 13.14
C GLN A 385 -30.87 -16.40 14.18
N ALA A 386 -30.93 -16.85 15.44
CA ALA A 386 -31.12 -15.95 16.56
C ALA A 386 -29.86 -15.08 16.76
N ILE A 387 -30.02 -13.76 16.75
CA ILE A 387 -28.94 -12.77 16.90
C ILE A 387 -28.94 -12.25 18.33
N GLY A 388 -27.82 -12.35 19.03
CA GLY A 388 -27.68 -11.84 20.39
C GLY A 388 -27.61 -10.31 20.44
N THR A 389 -27.93 -9.72 21.58
CA THR A 389 -27.86 -8.25 21.79
C THR A 389 -26.44 -7.70 21.67
N GLY A 390 -25.42 -8.50 21.99
CA GLY A 390 -24.00 -8.16 21.80
C GLY A 390 -23.39 -8.65 20.48
N ALA A 391 -24.19 -8.93 19.46
CA ALA A 391 -23.68 -9.42 18.17
C ALA A 391 -22.97 -8.32 17.37
N ASP A 392 -21.91 -8.71 16.67
CA ASP A 392 -21.15 -7.87 15.76
C ASP A 392 -21.74 -7.89 14.32
N VAL A 393 -22.82 -8.64 14.13
CA VAL A 393 -23.51 -8.84 12.84
C VAL A 393 -24.97 -8.43 12.92
N VAL A 394 -25.51 -8.03 11.76
CA VAL A 394 -26.91 -7.65 11.58
C VAL A 394 -27.49 -8.37 10.34
N PRO A 395 -28.81 -8.56 10.24
CA PRO A 395 -29.42 -9.06 9.01
C PRO A 395 -29.08 -8.17 7.80
N GLU A 396 -28.71 -8.76 6.65
CA GLU A 396 -28.46 -8.01 5.41
C GLU A 396 -29.74 -7.29 4.95
N THR A 397 -30.89 -7.91 5.19
CA THR A 397 -32.21 -7.31 5.02
C THR A 397 -33.05 -7.58 6.26
N PRO A 398 -33.93 -6.64 6.69
CA PRO A 398 -34.70 -6.78 7.94
C PRO A 398 -35.49 -8.10 8.08
N ASP A 399 -35.97 -8.63 6.96
CA ASP A 399 -36.86 -9.81 6.93
C ASP A 399 -36.12 -11.15 6.70
N ASN A 400 -34.78 -11.15 6.64
CA ASN A 400 -34.00 -12.37 6.34
C ASN A 400 -32.84 -12.54 7.33
N GLN A 401 -33.00 -13.46 8.29
CA GLN A 401 -31.98 -13.79 9.27
C GLN A 401 -31.09 -14.96 8.84
N GLN A 402 -31.26 -15.47 7.61
CA GLN A 402 -30.36 -16.46 7.00
C GLN A 402 -29.10 -15.81 6.44
N VAL A 403 -29.11 -14.49 6.23
CA VAL A 403 -27.96 -13.75 5.72
C VAL A 403 -27.60 -12.62 6.67
N LEU A 404 -26.49 -12.80 7.37
CA LEU A 404 -25.98 -11.85 8.34
C LEU A 404 -24.72 -11.17 7.81
N VAL A 405 -24.57 -9.89 8.09
CA VAL A 405 -23.43 -9.07 7.64
C VAL A 405 -22.84 -8.28 8.79
N THR A 406 -21.53 -8.04 8.74
CA THR A 406 -20.91 -7.07 9.67
C THR A 406 -21.42 -5.66 9.38
N ALA A 407 -21.69 -4.89 10.44
CA ALA A 407 -22.22 -3.53 10.31
C ALA A 407 -21.26 -2.60 9.56
N GLN A 408 -19.95 -2.78 9.73
CA GLN A 408 -18.91 -2.05 9.00
C GLN A 408 -17.97 -3.02 8.27
N PRO A 409 -17.30 -2.56 7.21
CA PRO A 409 -16.20 -3.32 6.61
C PRO A 409 -15.11 -3.60 7.64
N LEU A 410 -14.63 -4.84 7.68
CA LEU A 410 -13.55 -5.25 8.57
C LEU A 410 -12.28 -5.57 7.79
N PRO A 411 -11.10 -5.24 8.33
CA PRO A 411 -9.83 -5.57 7.71
C PRO A 411 -9.64 -7.08 7.61
N LEU A 412 -9.28 -7.56 6.41
CA LEU A 412 -8.87 -8.93 6.22
C LEU A 412 -7.47 -9.12 6.80
N THR A 413 -7.33 -10.05 7.72
CA THR A 413 -6.06 -10.39 8.35
C THR A 413 -5.91 -11.90 8.41
N ARG A 414 -4.67 -12.36 8.42
CA ARG A 414 -4.35 -13.78 8.61
C ARG A 414 -4.63 -14.23 10.05
N PHE A 415 -4.54 -13.30 10.99
CA PHE A 415 -4.69 -13.54 12.41
C PHE A 415 -5.85 -12.70 12.95
N GLY A 416 -6.95 -13.32 13.37
CA GLY A 416 -7.95 -12.62 14.17
C GLY A 416 -8.99 -13.57 14.75
N THR A 417 -9.92 -13.01 15.52
CA THR A 417 -10.69 -13.75 16.53
C THR A 417 -12.12 -14.11 16.11
N GLY A 418 -12.42 -14.13 14.81
CA GLY A 418 -13.82 -14.31 14.36
C GLY A 418 -14.70 -13.12 14.75
N ILE A 419 -16.02 -13.28 14.63
CA ILE A 419 -17.03 -12.23 14.87
C ILE A 419 -18.17 -12.82 15.70
N ARG A 420 -18.73 -12.07 16.66
CA ARG A 420 -19.76 -12.59 17.56
C ARG A 420 -21.13 -12.63 16.87
N LEU A 421 -21.75 -13.81 16.87
CA LEU A 421 -23.18 -13.98 16.53
C LEU A 421 -24.06 -13.84 17.78
N GLN A 422 -23.58 -14.37 18.90
CA GLN A 422 -24.20 -14.26 20.21
C GLN A 422 -23.12 -14.01 21.24
N ALA A 423 -23.34 -13.03 22.10
CA ALA A 423 -22.52 -12.75 23.26
C ALA A 423 -23.42 -12.16 24.35
N GLU A 424 -23.11 -12.40 25.62
CA GLU A 424 -23.74 -11.68 26.72
C GLU A 424 -23.48 -10.19 26.55
N ASP A 425 -24.56 -9.39 26.53
CA ASP A 425 -24.43 -7.97 26.77
C ASP A 425 -24.12 -7.78 28.26
N ALA A 426 -23.01 -7.10 28.56
CA ALA A 426 -22.61 -6.81 29.94
C ALA A 426 -23.67 -5.98 30.70
N ALA A 427 -24.54 -5.26 29.98
CA ALA A 427 -25.66 -4.51 30.55
C ALA A 427 -26.92 -5.37 30.80
N THR A 428 -27.12 -6.44 30.01
CA THR A 428 -28.28 -7.36 30.12
C THR A 428 -27.87 -8.79 29.76
N PRO A 429 -27.34 -9.59 30.72
CA PRO A 429 -26.92 -10.95 30.43
C PRO A 429 -28.16 -11.83 30.15
N SER A 430 -28.31 -12.31 28.92
CA SER A 430 -29.49 -13.09 28.49
C SER A 430 -29.16 -14.29 27.60
N VAL A 431 -27.88 -14.58 27.33
CA VAL A 431 -27.45 -15.69 26.45
C VAL A 431 -26.47 -16.59 27.16
N SER A 432 -26.72 -17.90 27.14
CA SER A 432 -25.95 -18.89 27.92
C SER A 432 -24.60 -19.29 27.33
N GLU A 433 -24.32 -18.94 26.05
CA GLU A 433 -23.10 -19.33 25.35
C GLU A 433 -22.69 -18.25 24.32
N GLU A 434 -21.38 -17.92 24.26
CA GLU A 434 -20.83 -17.03 23.23
C GLU A 434 -20.61 -17.83 21.94
N VAL A 435 -21.23 -17.40 20.85
CA VAL A 435 -21.09 -18.03 19.53
C VAL A 435 -20.24 -17.14 18.63
N LEU A 436 -19.05 -17.64 18.27
CA LEU A 436 -18.13 -16.98 17.34
C LEU A 436 -18.25 -17.54 15.92
N LEU A 437 -18.45 -16.65 14.96
CA LEU A 437 -18.41 -16.94 13.54
C LEU A 437 -16.96 -16.90 13.02
N PRO A 438 -16.61 -17.78 12.07
CA PRO A 438 -15.26 -17.82 11.52
C PRO A 438 -14.95 -16.57 10.69
N GLN A 439 -13.67 -16.29 10.50
CA GLN A 439 -13.22 -15.28 9.56
C GLN A 439 -13.39 -15.75 8.11
N PRO A 440 -13.56 -14.82 7.16
CA PRO A 440 -13.65 -15.16 5.74
C PRO A 440 -12.36 -15.71 5.18
N ASP A 441 -12.50 -16.63 4.22
CA ASP A 441 -11.41 -17.05 3.35
C ASP A 441 -11.18 -15.99 2.26
N ILE A 442 -9.91 -15.67 2.00
CA ILE A 442 -9.46 -14.78 0.91
C ILE A 442 -9.91 -15.25 -0.48
N ARG A 443 -10.36 -16.49 -0.63
CA ARG A 443 -10.83 -17.05 -1.90
C ARG A 443 -12.22 -16.59 -2.32
N ARG A 444 -13.03 -16.05 -1.40
CA ARG A 444 -14.45 -15.75 -1.64
C ARG A 444 -14.74 -14.28 -1.40
N ILE A 445 -14.12 -13.44 -2.22
CA ILE A 445 -14.30 -11.99 -2.17
C ILE A 445 -14.90 -11.52 -3.47
N GLN A 446 -15.96 -10.71 -3.36
CA GLN A 446 -16.62 -10.12 -4.51
C GLN A 446 -16.94 -8.66 -4.26
N ARG A 447 -16.99 -7.89 -5.35
CA ARG A 447 -17.44 -6.50 -5.31
C ARG A 447 -18.91 -6.46 -5.68
N GLN A 448 -19.72 -5.84 -4.84
CA GLN A 448 -21.16 -5.66 -5.03
C GLN A 448 -21.57 -4.30 -4.49
N ASN A 449 -22.41 -3.56 -5.20
CA ASN A 449 -22.97 -2.28 -4.74
C ASN A 449 -21.92 -1.31 -4.18
N ALA A 450 -20.84 -1.08 -4.95
CA ALA A 450 -19.73 -0.20 -4.57
C ALA A 450 -18.94 -0.62 -3.30
N GLN A 451 -19.05 -1.88 -2.85
CA GLN A 451 -18.38 -2.40 -1.66
C GLN A 451 -17.79 -3.79 -1.90
N TRP A 452 -16.86 -4.19 -1.03
CA TRP A 452 -16.31 -5.54 -1.00
C TRP A 452 -17.05 -6.41 0.01
N TYR A 453 -17.44 -7.61 -0.41
CA TYR A 453 -18.06 -8.63 0.42
C TYR A 453 -17.20 -9.88 0.46
N SER A 454 -17.08 -10.48 1.65
CA SER A 454 -16.49 -11.79 1.82
C SER A 454 -17.56 -12.80 2.23
N ASP A 455 -17.86 -13.77 1.36
CA ASP A 455 -18.95 -14.72 1.58
C ASP A 455 -18.51 -15.99 2.29
N ILE A 456 -19.24 -16.32 3.36
CA ILE A 456 -19.01 -17.45 4.24
C ILE A 456 -20.30 -18.25 4.30
N TYR A 457 -20.24 -19.52 3.89
CA TYR A 457 -21.40 -20.41 3.88
C TYR A 457 -21.26 -21.39 5.05
N LEU A 458 -22.21 -21.35 5.97
CA LEU A 458 -22.21 -22.15 7.18
C LEU A 458 -23.33 -23.18 7.05
N SER A 459 -22.97 -24.44 6.74
CA SER A 459 -23.96 -25.49 6.45
C SER A 459 -24.52 -26.18 7.70
N ASN A 460 -23.85 -26.05 8.85
CA ASN A 460 -24.13 -26.87 10.04
C ASN A 460 -24.35 -26.04 11.33
N LEU A 461 -24.56 -24.72 11.22
CA LEU A 461 -24.79 -23.87 12.39
C LEU A 461 -26.28 -23.46 12.45
N SER A 462 -26.96 -23.86 13.51
CA SER A 462 -28.30 -23.39 13.87
C SER A 462 -28.29 -23.08 15.35
N VAL A 463 -28.43 -21.80 15.70
CA VAL A 463 -28.49 -21.38 17.10
C VAL A 463 -29.95 -21.16 17.50
N GLU A 464 -30.43 -21.98 18.43
CA GLU A 464 -31.79 -21.88 18.99
C GLU A 464 -31.85 -20.72 20.00
N SER A 465 -32.93 -19.95 19.99
CA SER A 465 -33.20 -18.93 21.01
C SER A 465 -33.51 -19.61 22.35
N ALA A 466 -32.77 -19.28 23.40
CA ALA A 466 -33.08 -19.71 24.77
C ALA A 466 -34.33 -19.04 25.33
#